data_AF-A0A0D0C119-F1
#
_entry.id   AF-A0A0D0C119-F1
#
_cell.length_a   1.000
_cell.length_b   1.000
_cell.length_c   1.000
_cell.angle_alpha   90.00
_cell.angle_beta   90.00
_cell.angle_gamma   90.00
#
_symmetry.space_group_name_H-M   'P 1'
#
loop_
_entity.id
_entity.type
_entity.pdbx_description
1 polymer ?
#
loop_
_entity_poly.entity_id
_entity_poly.type
_entity_poly.pdbx_seq_one_letter_code
_entity_poly.pdbx_strand_id
1 'polypeptide(L)'
;MGRVEDAQENLKQALAYNEEHQDRYGQVRTLNCLGDLLYMSTSKLDEVQEALNKALNTPQIARLCKSLGAVDMRMDRFQDAEVDLNKSLAYYKKLEDKFGQVRALWSLRDLYTRIYRFDDSKQALCNALVFYEEINDTSEQA
;
A
#
# COMPACT_ATOMS: atom_id res chain seq x y z
N MET A 1 -19.98 8.06 -17.11
CA MET A 1 -19.93 7.97 -15.64
C MET A 1 -19.87 6.51 -15.17
N GLY A 2 -20.71 5.58 -15.65
CA GLY A 2 -20.72 4.18 -15.17
C GLY A 2 -19.43 3.34 -15.21
N ARG A 3 -18.53 3.54 -16.18
CA ARG A 3 -17.38 2.60 -16.38
C ARG A 3 -16.40 2.52 -15.21
N VAL A 4 -16.22 3.59 -14.45
CA VAL A 4 -15.29 3.61 -13.30
C VAL A 4 -15.95 2.99 -12.09
N GLU A 5 -17.22 3.31 -11.83
CA GLU A 5 -18.01 2.72 -10.76
C GLU A 5 -18.14 1.19 -10.96
N ASP A 6 -18.43 0.75 -12.19
CA ASP A 6 -18.52 -0.66 -12.54
C ASP A 6 -17.17 -1.36 -12.37
N ALA A 7 -16.06 -0.74 -12.79
CA ALA A 7 -14.72 -1.29 -12.61
C ALA A 7 -14.34 -1.41 -11.13
N GLN A 8 -14.70 -0.41 -10.32
CA GLN A 8 -14.46 -0.43 -8.88
C GLN A 8 -15.23 -1.55 -8.21
N GLU A 9 -16.52 -1.72 -8.54
CA GLU A 9 -17.37 -2.76 -7.95
C GLU A 9 -16.87 -4.16 -8.34
N ASN A 10 -16.52 -4.36 -9.62
CA ASN A 10 -15.93 -5.62 -10.09
C ASN A 10 -14.61 -5.94 -9.37
N LEU A 11 -13.75 -4.94 -9.16
CA LEU A 11 -12.50 -5.13 -8.42
C LEU A 11 -12.75 -5.42 -6.93
N LYS A 12 -13.76 -4.80 -6.30
CA LYS A 12 -14.15 -5.15 -4.91
C LYS A 12 -14.66 -6.59 -4.82
N GLN A 13 -15.48 -7.02 -5.75
CA GLN A 13 -15.96 -8.41 -5.81
C GLN A 13 -14.81 -9.39 -6.04
N ALA A 14 -13.87 -9.07 -6.93
CA ALA A 14 -12.67 -9.85 -7.12
C ALA A 14 -11.80 -9.92 -5.85
N LEU A 15 -11.73 -8.83 -5.07
CA LEU A 15 -11.01 -8.81 -3.80
C LEU A 15 -11.68 -9.74 -2.79
N ALA A 16 -13.00 -9.66 -2.63
CA ALA A 16 -13.76 -10.54 -1.75
C ALA A 16 -13.63 -12.02 -2.15
N TYR A 17 -13.69 -12.32 -3.45
CA TYR A 17 -13.49 -13.66 -3.97
C TYR A 17 -12.08 -14.20 -3.65
N ASN A 18 -11.04 -13.39 -3.87
CA ASN A 18 -9.67 -13.77 -3.56
C ASN A 18 -9.42 -13.88 -2.04
N GLU A 19 -10.21 -13.22 -1.20
CA GLU A 19 -10.17 -13.42 0.26
C GLU A 19 -10.81 -14.74 0.68
N GLU A 20 -11.99 -15.05 0.14
CA GLU A 20 -12.68 -16.32 0.38
C GLU A 20 -11.78 -17.52 0.03
N HIS A 21 -11.03 -17.41 -1.06
CA HIS A 21 -10.13 -18.46 -1.55
C HIS A 21 -8.71 -18.37 -0.98
N GLN A 22 -8.46 -17.44 -0.04
CA GLN A 22 -7.14 -17.18 0.56
C GLN A 22 -6.03 -16.90 -0.47
N ASP A 23 -6.38 -16.46 -1.68
CA ASP A 23 -5.44 -16.11 -2.74
C ASP A 23 -4.81 -14.74 -2.46
N ARG A 24 -3.70 -14.77 -1.72
CA ARG A 24 -2.91 -13.58 -1.40
C ARG A 24 -2.37 -12.88 -2.64
N TYR A 25 -2.06 -13.61 -3.71
CA TYR A 25 -1.52 -13.01 -4.94
C TYR A 25 -2.61 -12.28 -5.72
N GLY A 26 -3.78 -12.91 -5.86
CA GLY A 26 -4.99 -12.30 -6.41
C GLY A 26 -5.38 -11.03 -5.65
N GLN A 27 -5.38 -11.05 -4.32
CA GLN A 27 -5.67 -9.86 -3.49
C GLN A 27 -4.72 -8.69 -3.81
N VAL A 28 -3.41 -8.93 -3.87
CA VAL A 28 -2.42 -7.88 -4.18
C VAL A 28 -2.63 -7.34 -5.58
N ARG A 29 -2.88 -8.21 -6.57
CA ARG A 29 -3.13 -7.77 -7.94
C ARG A 29 -4.37 -6.89 -8.03
N THR A 30 -5.46 -7.30 -7.39
CA THR A 30 -6.71 -6.54 -7.38
C THR A 30 -6.55 -5.18 -6.70
N LEU A 31 -5.79 -5.10 -5.60
CA LEU A 31 -5.49 -3.83 -4.91
C LEU A 31 -4.61 -2.90 -5.75
N ASN A 32 -3.66 -3.45 -6.51
CA ASN A 32 -2.90 -2.66 -7.47
C ASN A 32 -3.78 -2.11 -8.59
N CYS A 33 -4.69 -2.94 -9.13
CA CYS A 33 -5.65 -2.49 -10.13
C CYS A 33 -6.61 -1.43 -9.57
N LEU A 34 -6.98 -1.49 -8.29
CA LEU A 34 -7.76 -0.44 -7.62
C LEU A 34 -6.97 0.87 -7.51
N GLY A 35 -5.68 0.80 -7.17
CA GLY A 35 -4.79 1.97 -7.18
C GLY A 35 -4.65 2.58 -8.58
N ASP A 36 -4.48 1.75 -9.61
CA ASP A 36 -4.43 2.21 -11.01
C ASP A 36 -5.78 2.77 -11.49
N LEU A 37 -6.90 2.21 -11.01
CA LEU A 37 -8.24 2.74 -11.31
C LEU A 37 -8.44 4.12 -10.68
N LEU A 38 -8.06 4.27 -9.40
CA LEU A 38 -8.04 5.56 -8.69
C LEU A 38 -7.22 6.61 -9.43
N TYR A 39 -6.09 6.18 -10.02
CA TYR A 39 -5.29 7.02 -10.90
C TYR A 39 -6.06 7.50 -12.14
N MET A 40 -6.73 6.59 -12.84
CA MET A 40 -7.48 6.95 -14.06
C MET A 40 -8.72 7.81 -13.76
N SER A 41 -9.24 7.78 -12.54
CA SER A 41 -10.45 8.50 -12.13
C SER A 41 -10.17 9.77 -11.34
N THR A 42 -9.21 10.59 -11.79
CA THR A 42 -8.81 11.87 -11.16
C THR A 42 -9.97 12.82 -10.82
N SER A 43 -11.09 12.76 -11.53
CA SER A 43 -12.29 13.58 -11.26
C SER A 43 -13.19 13.05 -10.14
N LYS A 44 -12.98 11.82 -9.67
CA LYS A 44 -13.79 11.14 -8.63
C LYS A 44 -12.96 10.49 -7.53
N LEU A 45 -11.72 10.95 -7.37
CA LEU A 45 -10.74 10.32 -6.48
C LEU A 45 -11.27 10.24 -5.04
N ASP A 46 -11.88 11.32 -4.55
CA ASP A 46 -12.44 11.39 -3.19
C ASP A 46 -13.60 10.41 -2.96
N GLU A 47 -14.54 10.29 -3.91
CA GLU A 47 -15.68 9.35 -3.81
C GLU A 47 -15.20 7.89 -3.77
N VAL A 48 -14.25 7.54 -4.64
CA VAL A 48 -13.70 6.19 -4.73
C VAL A 48 -12.87 5.87 -3.48
N GLN A 49 -12.08 6.83 -2.98
CA GLN A 49 -11.29 6.71 -1.76
C GLN A 49 -12.18 6.47 -0.54
N GLU A 50 -13.27 7.24 -0.40
CA GLU A 50 -14.19 7.12 0.74
C GLU A 50 -14.96 5.79 0.71
N ALA A 51 -15.41 5.36 -0.47
CA ALA A 51 -16.07 4.08 -0.65
C ALA A 51 -15.15 2.89 -0.34
N LEU A 52 -13.85 2.99 -0.65
CA LEU A 52 -12.86 1.97 -0.31
C LEU A 52 -12.55 1.97 1.19
N ASN A 53 -12.42 3.13 1.82
CA ASN A 53 -12.20 3.21 3.27
C ASN A 53 -13.35 2.60 4.09
N LYS A 54 -14.59 2.63 3.58
CA LYS A 54 -15.75 2.00 4.23
C LYS A 54 -15.84 0.49 4.00
N ALA A 55 -15.34 0.00 2.86
CA ALA A 55 -15.47 -1.40 2.45
C ALA A 55 -14.28 -2.27 2.87
N LEU A 56 -13.11 -1.66 3.11
CA LEU A 56 -11.88 -2.39 3.34
C LEU A 56 -11.57 -2.58 4.83
N ASN A 57 -11.02 -3.75 5.18
CA ASN A 57 -10.47 -4.05 6.48
C ASN A 57 -9.07 -3.42 6.66
N THR A 58 -8.58 -3.35 7.91
CA THR A 58 -7.29 -2.71 8.23
C THR A 58 -6.10 -3.22 7.39
N PRO A 59 -5.92 -4.55 7.18
CA PRO A 59 -4.88 -5.06 6.28
C PRO A 59 -5.01 -4.63 4.82
N GLN A 60 -6.23 -4.58 4.29
CA GLN A 60 -6.49 -4.12 2.92
C GLN A 60 -6.21 -2.62 2.77
N ILE A 61 -6.60 -1.79 3.75
CA ILE A 61 -6.29 -0.36 3.75
C ILE A 61 -4.76 -0.15 3.77
N ALA A 62 -4.02 -0.90 4.59
CA ALA A 62 -2.55 -0.83 4.62
C ALA A 62 -1.94 -1.08 3.23
N ARG A 63 -2.41 -2.12 2.55
CA ARG A 63 -1.95 -2.48 1.21
C ARG A 63 -2.37 -1.45 0.15
N LEU A 64 -3.60 -0.95 0.21
CA LEU A 64 -4.12 0.06 -0.71
C LEU A 64 -3.32 1.36 -0.60
N CYS A 65 -3.09 1.87 0.61
CA CYS A 65 -2.27 3.06 0.84
C CYS A 65 -0.85 2.90 0.26
N LYS A 66 -0.25 1.70 0.37
CA LYS A 66 1.05 1.44 -0.25
C LYS A 66 0.98 1.52 -1.79
N SER A 67 -0.06 0.93 -2.39
CA SER A 67 -0.25 0.94 -3.84
C SER A 67 -0.53 2.36 -4.35
N LEU A 68 -1.31 3.15 -3.62
CA LEU A 68 -1.51 4.58 -3.91
C LEU A 68 -0.21 5.36 -3.85
N GLY A 69 0.60 5.16 -2.80
CA GLY A 69 1.90 5.81 -2.71
C GLY A 69 2.83 5.47 -3.89
N ALA A 70 2.82 4.21 -4.36
CA ALA A 70 3.58 3.80 -5.54
C ALA A 70 3.06 4.45 -6.84
N VAL A 71 1.75 4.63 -6.97
CA VAL A 71 1.10 5.33 -8.08
C VAL A 71 1.49 6.81 -8.06
N ASP A 72 1.44 7.47 -6.90
CA ASP A 72 1.81 8.88 -6.76
C ASP A 72 3.30 9.11 -7.05
N MET A 73 4.17 8.19 -6.66
CA MET A 73 5.58 8.20 -7.07
C MET A 73 5.77 8.11 -8.58
N ARG A 74 4.93 7.36 -9.30
CA ARG A 74 4.99 7.29 -10.76
C ARG A 74 4.54 8.59 -11.44
N MET A 75 3.72 9.38 -10.74
CA MET A 75 3.20 10.67 -11.20
C MET A 75 4.02 11.87 -10.72
N ASP A 76 5.16 11.62 -10.07
CA ASP A 76 5.98 12.65 -9.43
C ASP A 76 5.21 13.49 -8.37
N ARG A 77 4.10 12.95 -7.84
CA ARG A 77 3.34 13.50 -6.71
C ARG A 77 3.94 13.05 -5.39
N PHE A 78 5.17 13.50 -5.14
CA PHE A 78 5.99 12.94 -4.07
C PHE A 78 5.44 13.22 -2.66
N GLN A 79 4.78 14.35 -2.44
CA GLN A 79 4.15 14.66 -1.16
C GLN A 79 2.97 13.73 -0.85
N ASP A 80 2.10 13.49 -1.84
CA ASP A 80 0.95 12.57 -1.70
C ASP A 80 1.44 11.14 -1.47
N ALA A 81 2.49 10.74 -2.22
CA ALA A 81 3.16 9.47 -2.02
C ALA A 81 3.70 9.30 -0.58
N GLU A 82 4.35 10.33 -0.04
CA GLU A 82 4.87 10.31 1.33
C GLU A 82 3.74 10.11 2.33
N VAL A 83 2.63 10.82 2.16
CA VAL A 83 1.44 10.71 3.03
C VAL A 83 0.88 9.29 3.00
N ASP A 84 0.67 8.71 1.82
CA ASP A 84 0.03 7.41 1.70
C ASP A 84 0.96 6.24 2.10
N LEU A 85 2.26 6.34 1.82
CA LEU A 85 3.23 5.35 2.31
C LEU A 85 3.37 5.39 3.84
N ASN A 86 3.33 6.58 4.46
CA ASN A 86 3.33 6.69 5.93
C ASN A 86 2.03 6.18 6.55
N LYS A 87 0.86 6.40 5.93
CA LYS A 87 -0.39 5.77 6.36
C LYS A 87 -0.29 4.24 6.31
N SER A 88 0.23 3.70 5.21
CA SER A 88 0.47 2.25 5.06
C SER A 88 1.32 1.70 6.20
N LEU A 89 2.45 2.36 6.49
CA LEU A 89 3.33 1.99 7.59
C LEU A 89 2.62 2.04 8.96
N ALA A 90 1.82 3.07 9.21
CA ALA A 90 1.05 3.19 10.45
C ALA A 90 0.02 2.08 10.61
N TYR A 91 -0.63 1.65 9.52
CA TYR A 91 -1.53 0.50 9.56
C TYR A 91 -0.79 -0.82 9.79
N TYR A 92 0.34 -1.05 9.12
CA TYR A 92 1.14 -2.25 9.36
C TYR A 92 1.70 -2.31 10.79
N LYS A 93 2.02 -1.17 11.40
CA LYS A 93 2.34 -1.09 12.83
C LYS A 93 1.17 -1.51 13.72
N LYS A 94 -0.04 -1.03 13.44
CA LYS A 94 -1.25 -1.41 14.18
C LYS A 94 -1.60 -2.90 14.06
N LEU A 95 -1.20 -3.52 12.95
CA LEU A 95 -1.40 -4.94 12.68
C LEU A 95 -0.25 -5.82 13.20
N GLU A 96 0.81 -5.21 13.75
CA GLU A 96 2.06 -5.90 14.12
C GLU A 96 2.68 -6.71 12.97
N ASP A 97 2.36 -6.34 11.72
CA ASP A 97 2.84 -7.01 10.51
C ASP A 97 4.23 -6.49 10.15
N LYS A 98 5.28 -7.13 10.69
CA LYS A 98 6.68 -6.75 10.44
C LYS A 98 7.04 -6.79 8.95
N PHE A 99 6.56 -7.78 8.20
CA PHE A 99 6.80 -7.86 6.75
C PHE A 99 6.14 -6.71 5.99
N GLY A 100 4.92 -6.34 6.39
CA GLY A 100 4.22 -5.17 5.88
C GLY A 100 4.97 -3.87 6.16
N GLN A 101 5.49 -3.72 7.38
CA GLN A 101 6.30 -2.55 7.78
C GLN A 101 7.58 -2.43 6.94
N VAL A 102 8.33 -3.53 6.73
CA VAL A 102 9.52 -3.56 5.87
C VAL A 102 9.18 -3.11 4.44
N ARG A 103 8.10 -3.64 3.88
CA ARG A 103 7.66 -3.28 2.51
C ARG A 103 7.31 -1.81 2.40
N ALA A 104 6.60 -1.24 3.37
CA ALA A 104 6.27 0.19 3.38
C ALA A 104 7.54 1.07 3.53
N LEU A 105 8.47 0.67 4.39
CA LEU A 105 9.75 1.37 4.58
C LEU A 105 10.64 1.32 3.32
N TRP A 106 10.66 0.21 2.59
CA TRP A 106 11.36 0.13 1.31
C TRP A 106 10.80 1.08 0.27
N SER A 107 9.47 1.23 0.20
CA SER A 107 8.82 2.21 -0.68
C SER A 107 9.12 3.66 -0.25
N LEU A 108 9.13 3.95 1.05
CA LEU A 108 9.56 5.27 1.57
C LEU A 108 11.02 5.56 1.21
N ARG A 109 11.90 4.56 1.30
CA ARG A 109 13.30 4.70 0.88
C ARG A 109 13.41 4.96 -0.64
N ASP A 110 12.63 4.30 -1.50
CA ASP A 110 12.60 4.64 -2.93
C ASP A 110 12.15 6.09 -3.15
N LEU A 111 11.09 6.51 -2.46
CA LEU A 111 10.55 7.86 -2.54
C LEU A 111 11.61 8.89 -2.16
N TYR A 112 12.21 8.76 -0.98
CA TYR A 112 13.21 9.69 -0.47
C TYR A 112 14.47 9.74 -1.33
N THR A 113 14.87 8.60 -1.90
CA THR A 113 15.99 8.56 -2.86
C THR A 113 15.66 9.35 -4.13
N ARG A 114 14.43 9.23 -4.63
CA ARG A 114 13.98 9.92 -5.86
C ARG A 114 13.87 11.44 -5.69
N ILE A 115 13.61 11.91 -4.47
CA ILE A 115 13.56 13.36 -4.14
C ILE A 115 14.83 13.87 -3.45
N TYR A 116 15.94 13.12 -3.52
CA TYR A 116 17.25 13.50 -2.99
C TYR A 116 17.30 13.76 -1.47
N ARG A 117 16.33 13.24 -0.71
CA ARG A 117 16.30 13.26 0.76
C ARG A 117 17.05 12.05 1.33
N PHE A 118 18.38 12.06 1.19
CA PHE A 118 19.21 10.90 1.49
C PHE A 118 19.24 10.50 2.97
N ASP A 119 19.14 11.47 3.89
CA ASP A 119 19.09 11.17 5.33
C ASP A 119 17.82 10.40 5.70
N ASP A 120 16.67 10.84 5.18
CA ASP A 120 15.40 10.15 5.38
C ASP A 120 15.38 8.77 4.72
N SER A 121 15.98 8.66 3.52
CA SER A 121 16.17 7.38 2.83
C SER A 121 17.00 6.39 3.66
N LYS A 122 18.12 6.86 4.23
CA LYS A 122 18.98 6.08 5.12
C LYS A 122 18.23 5.65 6.37
N GLN A 123 17.46 6.55 6.98
CA GLN A 123 16.66 6.23 8.17
C GLN A 123 15.59 5.17 7.86
N ALA A 124 14.89 5.30 6.73
CA ALA A 124 13.91 4.30 6.29
C ALA A 124 14.56 2.92 6.07
N LEU A 125 15.77 2.89 5.51
CA LEU A 125 16.54 1.65 5.32
C LEU A 125 16.98 1.03 6.67
N CYS A 126 17.52 1.84 7.59
CA CYS A 126 17.91 1.35 8.93
C CYS A 126 16.72 0.75 9.67
N ASN A 127 15.56 1.42 9.64
CA ASN A 127 14.36 0.89 10.26
C ASN A 127 13.91 -0.43 9.61
N ALA A 128 14.02 -0.56 8.28
CA ALA A 128 13.66 -1.79 7.59
C ALA A 128 14.59 -2.96 7.94
N LEU A 129 15.89 -2.68 8.12
CA LEU A 129 16.89 -3.69 8.51
C LEU A 129 16.61 -4.26 9.89
N VAL A 130 16.28 -3.41 10.88
CA VAL A 130 15.93 -3.88 12.24
C VAL A 130 14.79 -4.90 12.19
N PHE A 131 13.72 -4.61 11.45
CA PHE A 131 12.61 -5.56 11.30
C PHE A 131 13.00 -6.82 10.53
N TYR A 132 13.87 -6.71 9.53
CA TYR A 132 14.34 -7.86 8.76
C TYR A 132 15.18 -8.81 9.63
N GLU A 133 16.06 -8.27 10.47
CA GLU A 133 16.85 -9.03 11.45
C GLU A 133 15.93 -9.71 12.47
N GLU A 134 14.97 -8.99 13.04
CA GLU A 134 13.99 -9.58 13.96
C GLU A 134 13.18 -10.72 13.33
N ILE A 135 12.79 -10.58 12.06
CA ILE A 135 12.09 -11.64 11.31
C ILE A 135 13.01 -12.86 11.16
N ASN A 136 14.27 -12.65 10.75
CA ASN A 136 15.21 -13.74 10.54
C ASN A 136 15.52 -14.49 11.84
N ASP A 137 15.76 -13.78 12.95
CA ASP A 137 15.99 -14.37 14.27
C ASP A 137 14.80 -15.23 14.73
N THR A 138 13.56 -14.78 14.51
CA THR A 138 12.37 -15.59 14.84
C THR A 138 12.20 -16.81 13.92
N SER A 139 12.73 -16.79 12.70
CA SER A 139 12.66 -17.92 11.77
C SER A 139 13.74 -18.99 12.01
N GLU A 140 14.88 -18.63 12.60
CA GLU A 140 15.92 -19.57 13.00
C GLU A 140 15.61 -20.28 14.34
N GLN A 141 14.68 -19.73 15.13
CA GLN A 141 14.28 -20.26 16.44
C GLN A 141 13.00 -21.12 16.42
N ALA A 142 12.40 -21.35 15.26
CA ALA A 142 11.16 -22.13 15.08
C ALA A 142 11.41 -23.49 14.42
#